data_AF-A0A411HHQ8-F1
#
_entry.id   AF-A0A411HHQ8-F1
#
_cell.length_a   1.000
_cell.length_b   1.000
_cell.length_c   1.000
_cell.angle_alpha   90.00
_cell.angle_beta   90.00
_cell.angle_gamma   90.00
#
_symmetry.space_group_name_H-M   'P 1'
#
loop_
_entity.id
_entity.type
_entity.pdbx_description
1 polymer ?
#
loop_
_entity_poly.entity_id
_entity_poly.type
_entity_poly.pdbx_seq_one_letter_code
_entity_poly.pdbx_strand_id
1 'polypeptide(L)'
;MLLAIFGFGLANSAEAITRNVGPGQSYATPCAAIAAASDGDTIQIDAAGSYNGDVCAWTKNALTLRGINGRPHIDAANQNAQGKAIWVIAGNDTVVDNIEFSGCHVPDANGAGIRQEGVNLTVRHAYFHDNENGILAGDKSGSTIIIESSEFAHNGAGDGKSHNLYINHVDKLIFQYNYSHGAYIGHLLKSRALQNEILYNRLSGDASGSESYEINLPNGGLSYVIGNLVEQPITSPNSAMLDYRSETDGMNADDRLFVVNNTFVNDKGAGIFLQIAASTASAVIATNNIFYGGGTISSQPGTLLSHNYSGGNPMFVDIGNVDYRLQSGSAAIDAGIDPGSSAERSLLPTQEYVQPTATQLRPSNAAFDIGAYEFVPDLIFCDGFEAIKTCH
;
A
#
# COMPACT_ATOMS: atom_id res chain seq x y z
N MET A 1 -63.07 -10.01 10.85
CA MET A 1 -61.67 -10.43 11.04
C MET A 1 -61.07 -10.62 9.66
N LEU A 2 -60.37 -9.60 9.14
CA LEU A 2 -59.84 -9.57 7.77
C LEU A 2 -58.45 -10.21 7.80
N LEU A 3 -58.28 -11.34 7.13
CA LEU A 3 -57.01 -12.08 7.08
C LEU A 3 -56.14 -11.46 5.98
N ALA A 4 -55.15 -10.65 6.36
CA ALA A 4 -54.15 -10.12 5.44
C ALA A 4 -53.12 -11.22 5.12
N ILE A 5 -53.10 -11.68 3.88
CA ILE A 5 -52.09 -12.59 3.35
C ILE A 5 -50.87 -11.75 3.00
N PHE A 6 -49.84 -11.78 3.84
CA PHE A 6 -48.52 -11.26 3.49
C PHE A 6 -47.82 -12.25 2.56
N GLY A 7 -47.78 -11.94 1.28
CA GLY A 7 -46.91 -12.63 0.33
C GLY A 7 -45.46 -12.28 0.63
N PHE A 8 -44.71 -13.21 1.22
CA PHE A 8 -43.26 -13.14 1.25
C PHE A 8 -42.75 -13.33 -0.19
N GLY A 9 -42.32 -12.23 -0.81
CA GLY A 9 -41.54 -12.29 -2.04
C GLY A 9 -40.21 -12.98 -1.72
N LEU A 10 -40.03 -14.20 -2.24
CA LEU A 10 -38.73 -14.83 -2.31
C LEU A 10 -37.86 -13.95 -3.22
N ALA A 11 -36.94 -13.20 -2.64
CA ALA A 11 -35.88 -12.56 -3.40
C ALA A 11 -35.02 -13.68 -3.98
N ASN A 12 -35.14 -13.93 -5.29
CA ASN A 12 -34.15 -14.70 -6.02
C ASN A 12 -32.81 -13.96 -5.88
N SER A 13 -31.92 -14.47 -5.04
CA SER A 13 -30.50 -14.22 -5.18
C SER A 13 -30.12 -14.74 -6.57
N ALA A 14 -29.94 -13.84 -7.54
CA ALA A 14 -29.35 -14.21 -8.82
C ALA A 14 -28.00 -14.86 -8.50
N GLU A 15 -27.78 -16.08 -9.00
CA GLU A 15 -26.46 -16.71 -8.88
C GLU A 15 -25.45 -15.82 -9.59
N ALA A 16 -24.34 -15.50 -8.91
CA ALA A 16 -23.22 -14.80 -9.52
C ALA A 16 -22.68 -15.61 -10.71
N ILE A 17 -22.63 -15.01 -11.90
CA ILE A 17 -22.16 -15.67 -13.12
C ILE A 17 -20.74 -15.21 -13.45
N THR A 18 -19.94 -16.12 -14.00
CA THR A 18 -18.63 -15.78 -14.58
C THR A 18 -18.79 -15.35 -16.04
N ARG A 19 -18.23 -14.18 -16.39
CA ARG A 19 -18.22 -13.62 -17.75
C ARG A 19 -16.79 -13.58 -18.27
N ASN A 20 -16.53 -14.29 -19.36
CA ASN A 20 -15.21 -14.38 -19.95
C ASN A 20 -14.97 -13.27 -20.97
N VAL A 21 -13.81 -12.65 -20.88
CA VAL A 21 -13.35 -11.53 -21.70
C VAL A 21 -12.05 -11.91 -22.39
N GLY A 22 -11.93 -11.60 -23.67
CA GLY A 22 -10.71 -11.78 -24.46
C GLY A 22 -10.95 -12.44 -25.82
N PRO A 23 -9.87 -12.78 -26.55
CA PRO A 23 -9.98 -13.35 -27.90
C PRO A 23 -10.83 -14.63 -27.93
N GLY A 24 -11.89 -14.63 -28.76
CA GLY A 24 -12.78 -15.77 -28.92
C GLY A 24 -13.77 -16.00 -27.76
N GLN A 25 -13.80 -15.12 -26.76
CA GLN A 25 -14.77 -15.18 -25.65
C GLN A 25 -16.07 -14.43 -25.97
N SER A 26 -17.07 -14.59 -25.10
CA SER A 26 -18.38 -13.92 -25.23
C SER A 26 -18.29 -12.40 -25.25
N TYR A 27 -17.28 -11.83 -24.58
CA TYR A 27 -17.03 -10.40 -24.53
C TYR A 27 -15.62 -10.10 -25.04
N ALA A 28 -15.50 -9.11 -25.93
CA ALA A 28 -14.20 -8.70 -26.46
C ALA A 28 -13.41 -7.84 -25.46
N THR A 29 -14.10 -7.05 -24.62
CA THR A 29 -13.46 -6.12 -23.68
C THR A 29 -14.08 -6.18 -22.28
N PRO A 30 -13.31 -5.84 -21.22
CA PRO A 30 -13.80 -5.79 -19.84
C PRO A 30 -15.07 -4.94 -19.69
N CYS A 31 -15.08 -3.72 -20.23
CA CYS A 31 -16.21 -2.80 -20.07
C CYS A 31 -17.50 -3.31 -20.75
N ALA A 32 -17.39 -4.08 -21.84
CA ALA A 32 -18.55 -4.75 -22.43
C ALA A 32 -19.13 -5.83 -21.49
N ALA A 33 -18.28 -6.61 -20.82
CA ALA A 33 -18.72 -7.60 -19.85
C ALA A 33 -19.29 -6.95 -18.58
N ILE A 34 -18.66 -5.88 -18.08
CA ILE A 34 -19.15 -5.10 -16.93
C ILE A 34 -20.53 -4.50 -17.23
N ALA A 35 -20.74 -3.96 -18.44
CA ALA A 35 -22.04 -3.41 -18.83
C ALA A 35 -23.15 -4.46 -18.80
N ALA A 36 -22.85 -5.70 -19.18
CA ALA A 36 -23.78 -6.83 -19.16
C ALA A 36 -23.91 -7.51 -17.79
N ALA A 37 -23.07 -7.16 -16.83
CA ALA A 37 -23.01 -7.79 -15.52
C ALA A 37 -24.19 -7.43 -14.61
N SER A 38 -24.52 -8.37 -13.73
CA SER A 38 -25.34 -8.16 -12.54
C SER A 38 -24.45 -8.02 -11.31
N ASP A 39 -25.01 -7.50 -10.21
CA ASP A 39 -24.30 -7.45 -8.93
C ASP A 39 -23.80 -8.85 -8.54
N GLY A 40 -22.57 -8.93 -8.03
CA GLY A 40 -21.93 -10.18 -7.62
C GLY A 40 -21.21 -10.95 -8.73
N ASP A 41 -21.37 -10.58 -10.00
CA ASP A 41 -20.74 -11.30 -11.11
C ASP A 41 -19.20 -11.24 -11.07
N THR A 42 -18.57 -12.28 -11.63
CA THR A 42 -17.12 -12.31 -11.87
C THR A 42 -16.82 -12.05 -13.34
N ILE A 43 -15.93 -11.11 -13.63
CA ILE A 43 -15.41 -10.81 -14.95
C ILE A 43 -13.99 -11.39 -15.04
N GLN A 44 -13.81 -12.46 -15.81
CA GLN A 44 -12.50 -13.07 -16.07
C GLN A 44 -11.91 -12.50 -17.36
N ILE A 45 -10.73 -11.87 -17.25
CA ILE A 45 -10.11 -11.12 -18.33
C ILE A 45 -8.83 -11.83 -18.75
N ASP A 46 -8.82 -12.39 -19.95
CA ASP A 46 -7.66 -13.09 -20.50
C ASP A 46 -6.56 -12.10 -20.88
N ALA A 47 -5.33 -12.34 -20.42
CA ALA A 47 -4.18 -11.49 -20.71
C ALA A 47 -3.78 -11.45 -22.20
N ALA A 48 -4.27 -12.37 -23.03
CA ALA A 48 -4.01 -12.37 -24.47
C ALA A 48 -4.80 -11.29 -25.24
N GLY A 49 -5.76 -10.61 -24.60
CA GLY A 49 -6.53 -9.53 -25.23
C GLY A 49 -5.77 -8.20 -25.27
N SER A 50 -6.15 -7.33 -26.22
CA SER A 50 -5.74 -5.93 -26.24
C SER A 50 -6.92 -5.08 -25.81
N TYR A 51 -6.72 -4.30 -24.74
CA TYR A 51 -7.79 -3.55 -24.06
C TYR A 51 -7.53 -2.04 -24.06
N ASN A 52 -6.72 -1.56 -25.01
CA ASN A 52 -6.34 -0.16 -25.13
C ASN A 52 -7.59 0.72 -25.31
N GLY A 53 -7.75 1.71 -24.43
CA GLY A 53 -8.88 2.63 -24.41
C GLY A 53 -10.17 2.04 -23.86
N ASP A 54 -10.17 0.81 -23.31
CA ASP A 54 -11.35 0.20 -22.68
C ASP A 54 -11.58 0.76 -21.28
N VAL A 55 -12.05 2.01 -21.24
CA VAL A 55 -12.35 2.78 -20.04
C VAL A 55 -13.85 2.82 -19.79
N CYS A 56 -14.29 2.70 -18.54
CA CYS A 56 -15.72 2.75 -18.21
C CYS A 56 -16.00 3.11 -16.76
N ALA A 57 -17.28 3.38 -16.50
CA ALA A 57 -17.83 3.61 -15.18
C ALA A 57 -18.99 2.66 -14.91
N TRP A 58 -19.16 2.21 -13.66
CA TRP A 58 -20.28 1.35 -13.29
C TRP A 58 -20.76 1.55 -11.85
N THR A 59 -22.01 1.15 -11.62
CA THR A 59 -22.68 1.18 -10.31
C THR A 59 -23.01 -0.22 -9.76
N LYS A 60 -22.67 -1.29 -10.50
CA LYS A 60 -22.93 -2.67 -10.07
C LYS A 60 -22.06 -3.02 -8.87
N ASN A 61 -22.65 -3.63 -7.86
CA ASN A 61 -22.00 -3.97 -6.60
C ASN A 61 -21.34 -5.36 -6.66
N ALA A 62 -20.40 -5.61 -5.77
CA ALA A 62 -19.78 -6.91 -5.54
C ALA A 62 -19.18 -7.57 -6.81
N LEU A 63 -18.78 -6.78 -7.81
CA LEU A 63 -18.11 -7.31 -8.98
C LEU A 63 -16.70 -7.79 -8.60
N THR A 64 -16.31 -8.95 -9.11
CA THR A 64 -14.92 -9.40 -9.09
C THR A 64 -14.34 -9.31 -10.50
N LEU A 65 -13.32 -8.48 -10.70
CA LEU A 65 -12.60 -8.33 -11.97
C LEU A 65 -11.23 -9.01 -11.80
N ARG A 66 -10.98 -10.07 -12.57
CA ARG A 66 -9.79 -10.92 -12.40
C ARG A 66 -9.08 -11.19 -13.71
N GLY A 67 -7.78 -10.89 -13.75
CA GLY A 67 -6.90 -11.33 -14.82
C GLY A 67 -6.64 -12.84 -14.77
N ILE A 68 -6.73 -13.50 -15.93
CA ILE A 68 -6.42 -14.92 -16.11
C ILE A 68 -5.40 -15.11 -17.26
N ASN A 69 -4.69 -16.23 -17.25
CA ASN A 69 -3.67 -16.58 -18.25
C ASN A 69 -2.53 -15.55 -18.38
N GLY A 70 -2.26 -14.80 -17.31
CA GLY A 70 -1.33 -13.68 -17.27
C GLY A 70 -1.99 -12.47 -16.61
N ARG A 71 -1.34 -11.31 -16.70
CA ARG A 71 -1.88 -10.02 -16.25
C ARG A 71 -2.41 -9.25 -17.47
N PRO A 72 -3.73 -9.07 -17.66
CA PRO A 72 -4.27 -8.20 -18.69
C PRO A 72 -3.91 -6.75 -18.40
N HIS A 73 -3.56 -6.03 -19.47
CA HIS A 73 -3.19 -4.62 -19.43
C HIS A 73 -4.29 -3.75 -20.01
N ILE A 74 -4.76 -2.81 -19.20
CA ILE A 74 -5.72 -1.77 -19.59
C ILE A 74 -4.95 -0.44 -19.72
N ASP A 75 -4.43 -0.19 -20.91
CA ASP A 75 -3.87 1.12 -21.28
C ASP A 75 -5.02 2.10 -21.55
N ALA A 76 -5.02 3.26 -20.91
CA ALA A 76 -6.00 4.32 -21.14
C ALA A 76 -6.01 4.80 -22.60
N ALA A 77 -4.88 4.78 -23.30
CA ALA A 77 -4.75 5.18 -24.70
C ALA A 77 -5.39 6.55 -25.02
N ASN A 78 -5.16 7.56 -24.17
CA ASN A 78 -5.76 8.91 -24.18
C ASN A 78 -7.28 8.96 -23.91
N GLN A 79 -7.89 7.84 -23.53
CA GLN A 79 -9.28 7.77 -23.11
C GLN A 79 -9.37 7.83 -21.59
N ASN A 80 -10.53 8.26 -21.09
CA ASN A 80 -10.88 8.16 -19.69
C ASN A 80 -12.40 8.05 -19.55
N ALA A 81 -12.85 7.44 -18.47
CA ALA A 81 -14.22 7.43 -18.05
C ALA A 81 -14.52 8.70 -17.24
N GLN A 82 -15.56 9.42 -17.66
CA GLN A 82 -16.13 10.59 -16.97
C GLN A 82 -15.16 11.76 -16.72
N GLY A 83 -14.04 11.87 -17.43
CA GLY A 83 -13.02 12.87 -17.12
C GLY A 83 -12.19 12.52 -15.88
N LYS A 84 -12.16 11.25 -15.45
CA LYS A 84 -11.61 10.87 -14.13
C LYS A 84 -10.59 9.73 -14.13
N ALA A 85 -10.86 8.61 -14.80
CA ALA A 85 -10.02 7.40 -14.64
C ALA A 85 -10.16 6.40 -15.79
N ILE A 86 -9.31 5.36 -15.82
CA ILE A 86 -9.57 4.15 -16.62
C ILE A 86 -10.88 3.52 -16.13
N TRP A 87 -10.97 3.21 -14.83
CA TRP A 87 -12.18 2.68 -14.21
C TRP A 87 -12.72 3.62 -13.13
N VAL A 88 -13.98 4.06 -13.29
CA VAL A 88 -14.72 4.79 -12.25
C VAL A 88 -15.72 3.84 -11.58
N ILE A 89 -15.43 3.49 -10.33
CA ILE A 89 -16.12 2.44 -9.59
C ILE A 89 -17.08 3.08 -8.60
N ALA A 90 -18.35 3.25 -9.00
CA ALA A 90 -19.41 3.75 -8.12
C ALA A 90 -20.18 2.63 -7.40
N GLY A 91 -19.98 1.38 -7.81
CA GLY A 91 -20.51 0.20 -7.11
C GLY A 91 -19.72 -0.14 -5.85
N ASN A 92 -20.40 -0.75 -4.88
CA ASN A 92 -19.79 -1.17 -3.62
C ASN A 92 -19.08 -2.52 -3.74
N ASP A 93 -18.19 -2.83 -2.81
CA ASP A 93 -17.60 -4.17 -2.58
C ASP A 93 -16.91 -4.76 -3.80
N THR A 94 -16.33 -3.93 -4.66
CA THR A 94 -15.62 -4.39 -5.86
C THR A 94 -14.28 -5.01 -5.48
N VAL A 95 -13.93 -6.11 -6.17
CA VAL A 95 -12.62 -6.75 -6.12
C VAL A 95 -11.93 -6.62 -7.47
N VAL A 96 -10.69 -6.13 -7.48
CA VAL A 96 -9.80 -6.08 -8.64
C VAL A 96 -8.58 -6.96 -8.34
N ASP A 97 -8.31 -7.93 -9.19
CA ASP A 97 -7.28 -8.96 -8.96
C ASP A 97 -6.46 -9.21 -10.22
N ASN A 98 -5.14 -9.04 -10.13
CA ASN A 98 -4.19 -9.33 -11.20
C ASN A 98 -4.47 -8.55 -12.51
N ILE A 99 -4.53 -7.22 -12.43
CA ILE A 99 -4.78 -6.33 -13.58
C ILE A 99 -3.75 -5.18 -13.60
N GLU A 100 -3.30 -4.81 -14.79
CA GLU A 100 -2.38 -3.69 -15.03
C GLU A 100 -3.13 -2.47 -15.59
N PHE A 101 -2.84 -1.29 -15.06
CA PHE A 101 -3.46 -0.01 -15.44
C PHE A 101 -2.41 1.03 -15.75
N SER A 102 -2.50 1.65 -16.94
CA SER A 102 -1.54 2.70 -17.30
C SER A 102 -2.07 3.81 -18.19
N GLY A 103 -1.35 4.93 -18.21
CA GLY A 103 -1.51 5.98 -19.22
C GLY A 103 -2.68 6.92 -18.99
N CYS A 104 -3.39 6.86 -17.86
CA CYS A 104 -4.55 7.71 -17.62
C CYS A 104 -4.15 9.17 -17.33
N HIS A 105 -4.53 10.07 -18.24
CA HIS A 105 -4.33 11.52 -18.11
C HIS A 105 -5.65 12.25 -18.38
N VAL A 106 -5.96 13.26 -17.58
CA VAL A 106 -7.16 14.10 -17.75
C VAL A 106 -6.81 15.58 -17.65
N PRO A 107 -7.63 16.50 -18.20
CA PRO A 107 -7.30 17.94 -18.20
C PRO A 107 -7.04 18.55 -16.82
N ASP A 108 -7.63 17.99 -15.77
CA ASP A 108 -7.49 18.45 -14.38
C ASP A 108 -6.23 17.91 -13.68
N ALA A 109 -5.37 17.16 -14.38
CA ALA A 109 -4.15 16.55 -13.87
C ALA A 109 -4.37 15.58 -12.68
N ASN A 110 -5.50 14.85 -12.68
CA ASN A 110 -5.88 13.93 -11.62
C ASN A 110 -6.43 12.57 -12.11
N GLY A 111 -6.14 12.20 -13.35
CA GLY A 111 -6.56 10.99 -14.03
C GLY A 111 -6.03 9.73 -13.34
N ALA A 112 -6.92 8.84 -12.94
CA ALA A 112 -6.53 7.67 -12.15
C ALA A 112 -6.58 6.34 -12.93
N GLY A 113 -5.80 5.34 -12.53
CA GLY A 113 -6.09 3.96 -12.90
C GLY A 113 -7.47 3.54 -12.39
N ILE A 114 -7.73 3.76 -11.10
CA ILE A 114 -9.06 3.61 -10.49
C ILE A 114 -9.48 4.88 -9.77
N ARG A 115 -10.68 5.37 -10.10
CA ARG A 115 -11.44 6.32 -9.26
C ARG A 115 -12.47 5.55 -8.46
N GLN A 116 -12.25 5.40 -7.15
CA GLN A 116 -13.18 4.71 -6.26
C GLN A 116 -14.22 5.70 -5.68
N GLU A 117 -15.51 5.47 -5.95
CA GLU A 117 -16.64 6.28 -5.47
C GLU A 117 -17.65 5.46 -4.64
N GLY A 118 -17.64 4.13 -4.78
CA GLY A 118 -18.42 3.19 -3.97
C GLY A 118 -17.82 2.91 -2.58
N VAL A 119 -18.59 2.23 -1.73
CA VAL A 119 -18.12 1.71 -0.43
C VAL A 119 -17.33 0.43 -0.65
N ASN A 120 -16.18 0.31 0.00
CA ASN A 120 -15.27 -0.84 -0.05
C ASN A 120 -14.64 -1.10 -1.42
N LEU A 121 -13.35 -1.42 -1.39
CA LEU A 121 -12.58 -1.85 -2.55
C LEU A 121 -11.50 -2.82 -2.08
N THR A 122 -11.34 -3.94 -2.78
CA THR A 122 -10.17 -4.82 -2.60
C THR A 122 -9.37 -4.83 -3.91
N VAL A 123 -8.09 -4.46 -3.84
CA VAL A 123 -7.16 -4.55 -4.96
C VAL A 123 -6.03 -5.49 -4.59
N ARG A 124 -5.72 -6.45 -5.46
CA ARG A 124 -4.62 -7.38 -5.25
C ARG A 124 -3.89 -7.79 -6.52
N HIS A 125 -2.60 -8.09 -6.41
CA HIS A 125 -1.75 -8.53 -7.53
C HIS A 125 -1.73 -7.55 -8.73
N ALA A 126 -2.13 -6.30 -8.51
CA ALA A 126 -2.32 -5.32 -9.56
C ALA A 126 -1.07 -4.48 -9.77
N TYR A 127 -0.97 -3.84 -10.93
CA TYR A 127 0.13 -2.93 -11.26
C TYR A 127 -0.42 -1.63 -11.83
N PHE A 128 -0.07 -0.50 -11.21
CA PHE A 128 -0.51 0.83 -11.62
C PHE A 128 0.70 1.69 -11.95
N HIS A 129 0.82 2.11 -13.21
CA HIS A 129 1.96 2.92 -13.62
C HIS A 129 1.65 3.93 -14.72
N ASP A 130 2.45 4.99 -14.78
CA ASP A 130 2.34 6.03 -15.82
C ASP A 130 0.93 6.65 -15.93
N ASN A 131 0.18 6.70 -14.82
CA ASN A 131 -1.06 7.47 -14.70
C ASN A 131 -0.76 8.78 -13.96
N GLU A 132 -1.68 9.74 -13.97
CA GLU A 132 -1.56 10.87 -13.04
C GLU A 132 -1.75 10.39 -11.60
N ASN A 133 -2.73 9.52 -11.33
CA ASN A 133 -2.86 8.78 -10.06
C ASN A 133 -2.95 7.26 -10.29
N GLY A 134 -2.34 6.44 -9.44
CA GLY A 134 -2.60 4.99 -9.49
C GLY A 134 -4.04 4.69 -9.06
N ILE A 135 -4.37 5.03 -7.82
CA ILE A 135 -5.73 4.99 -7.28
C ILE A 135 -6.07 6.34 -6.62
N LEU A 136 -7.25 6.87 -6.92
CA LEU A 136 -7.83 8.04 -6.28
C LEU A 136 -9.22 7.72 -5.70
N ALA A 137 -9.28 7.44 -4.40
CA ALA A 137 -10.54 7.19 -3.71
C ALA A 137 -11.19 8.49 -3.22
N GLY A 138 -12.52 8.61 -3.38
CA GLY A 138 -13.31 9.71 -2.83
C GLY A 138 -13.66 9.52 -1.35
N ASP A 139 -14.34 10.51 -0.77
CA ASP A 139 -14.84 10.44 0.60
C ASP A 139 -15.98 9.42 0.71
N LYS A 140 -15.84 8.44 1.62
CA LYS A 140 -16.83 7.40 1.82
C LYS A 140 -16.79 6.83 3.24
N SER A 141 -17.66 7.35 4.11
CA SER A 141 -17.89 6.77 5.43
C SER A 141 -18.42 5.33 5.32
N GLY A 142 -17.98 4.46 6.24
CA GLY A 142 -18.26 3.03 6.23
C GLY A 142 -17.34 2.22 5.32
N SER A 143 -16.41 2.86 4.58
CA SER A 143 -15.57 2.20 3.59
C SER A 143 -14.27 1.66 4.17
N THR A 144 -13.98 0.39 3.88
CA THR A 144 -12.68 -0.23 4.05
C THR A 144 -12.05 -0.50 2.69
N ILE A 145 -10.86 0.05 2.46
CA ILE A 145 -10.08 -0.19 1.25
C ILE A 145 -8.92 -1.11 1.62
N ILE A 146 -8.80 -2.23 0.91
CA ILE A 146 -7.74 -3.22 1.06
C ILE A 146 -6.92 -3.23 -0.22
N ILE A 147 -5.61 -3.02 -0.11
CA ILE A 147 -4.67 -3.08 -1.21
C ILE A 147 -3.53 -3.99 -0.78
N GLU A 148 -3.37 -5.11 -1.47
CA GLU A 148 -2.35 -6.10 -1.12
C GLU A 148 -1.57 -6.65 -2.29
N SER A 149 -0.30 -6.99 -2.08
CA SER A 149 0.55 -7.64 -3.09
C SER A 149 0.53 -6.91 -4.46
N SER A 150 0.43 -5.58 -4.46
CA SER A 150 0.29 -4.75 -5.66
C SER A 150 1.45 -3.76 -5.81
N GLU A 151 1.69 -3.35 -7.04
CA GLU A 151 2.79 -2.45 -7.41
C GLU A 151 2.26 -1.11 -7.94
N PHE A 152 2.88 -0.01 -7.51
CA PHE A 152 2.60 1.34 -7.96
C PHE A 152 3.92 2.01 -8.36
N ALA A 153 4.03 2.43 -9.62
CA ALA A 153 5.28 2.97 -10.15
C ALA A 153 5.01 4.19 -11.03
N HIS A 154 5.83 5.23 -10.94
CA HIS A 154 5.85 6.31 -11.95
C HIS A 154 4.50 7.01 -12.18
N ASN A 155 3.60 7.04 -11.18
CA ASN A 155 2.39 7.85 -11.28
C ASN A 155 2.68 9.29 -10.80
N GLY A 156 2.01 10.25 -11.42
CA GLY A 156 2.10 11.67 -11.08
C GLY A 156 2.16 12.57 -12.30
N ALA A 157 1.55 13.75 -12.20
CA ALA A 157 1.58 14.83 -13.19
C ALA A 157 2.72 15.83 -12.96
N GLY A 158 3.56 15.63 -11.94
CA GLY A 158 4.64 16.56 -11.57
C GLY A 158 4.16 17.80 -10.82
N ASP A 159 2.89 17.82 -10.41
CA ASP A 159 2.23 18.95 -9.75
C ASP A 159 2.27 18.88 -8.21
N GLY A 160 2.75 17.77 -7.66
CA GLY A 160 2.79 17.48 -6.23
C GLY A 160 1.42 17.18 -5.60
N LYS A 161 0.36 17.01 -6.38
CA LYS A 161 -1.02 16.73 -5.92
C LYS A 161 -1.56 15.39 -6.41
N SER A 162 -0.92 14.84 -7.42
CA SER A 162 -1.19 13.54 -8.02
C SER A 162 -0.16 12.52 -7.50
N HIS A 163 -0.59 11.28 -7.23
CA HIS A 163 0.14 10.35 -6.37
C HIS A 163 0.04 8.90 -6.86
N ASN A 164 0.96 8.02 -6.43
CA ASN A 164 0.80 6.58 -6.62
C ASN A 164 -0.51 6.07 -6.00
N LEU A 165 -0.79 6.50 -4.77
CA LEU A 165 -2.00 6.13 -4.05
C LEU A 165 -2.53 7.32 -3.24
N TYR A 166 -3.79 7.70 -3.49
CA TYR A 166 -4.50 8.72 -2.72
C TYR A 166 -5.85 8.21 -2.23
N ILE A 167 -5.90 7.91 -0.93
CA ILE A 167 -7.12 7.55 -0.21
C ILE A 167 -7.65 8.77 0.57
N ASN A 168 -8.85 9.24 0.23
CA ASN A 168 -9.49 10.35 0.94
C ASN A 168 -10.17 9.85 2.23
N HIS A 169 -11.23 10.50 2.72
CA HIS A 169 -11.82 10.15 4.02
C HIS A 169 -12.64 8.85 3.92
N VAL A 170 -12.06 7.75 4.39
CA VAL A 170 -12.69 6.43 4.55
C VAL A 170 -12.51 5.94 5.98
N ASP A 171 -13.21 4.88 6.38
CA ASP A 171 -13.07 4.35 7.74
C ASP A 171 -11.73 3.64 7.92
N LYS A 172 -11.29 2.84 6.93
CA LYS A 172 -10.07 2.05 7.06
C LYS A 172 -9.32 1.87 5.74
N LEU A 173 -8.00 2.02 5.79
CA LEU A 173 -7.07 1.55 4.77
C LEU A 173 -6.25 0.39 5.33
N ILE A 174 -6.19 -0.73 4.60
CA ILE A 174 -5.21 -1.80 4.79
C ILE A 174 -4.32 -1.83 3.55
N PHE A 175 -3.04 -1.49 3.71
CA PHE A 175 -2.04 -1.46 2.67
C PHE A 175 -0.89 -2.39 3.06
N GLN A 176 -0.84 -3.58 2.45
CA GLN A 176 0.11 -4.63 2.85
C GLN A 176 0.81 -5.36 1.70
N TYR A 177 2.08 -5.73 1.88
CA TYR A 177 2.87 -6.49 0.89
C TYR A 177 3.04 -5.77 -0.46
N ASN A 178 2.82 -4.45 -0.49
CA ASN A 178 2.87 -3.67 -1.72
C ASN A 178 4.27 -3.12 -1.98
N TYR A 179 4.50 -2.79 -3.24
CA TYR A 179 5.65 -2.02 -3.68
C TYR A 179 5.17 -0.70 -4.28
N SER A 180 5.52 0.42 -3.67
CA SER A 180 5.23 1.74 -4.25
C SER A 180 6.54 2.51 -4.38
N HIS A 181 6.83 3.00 -5.58
CA HIS A 181 8.07 3.68 -5.90
C HIS A 181 7.91 4.69 -7.04
N GLY A 182 8.91 5.56 -7.20
CA GLY A 182 9.06 6.41 -8.38
C GLY A 182 7.95 7.41 -8.66
N ALA A 183 7.16 7.85 -7.67
CA ALA A 183 6.10 8.83 -7.93
C ALA A 183 6.68 10.15 -8.47
N TYR A 184 6.06 10.74 -9.49
CA TYR A 184 6.57 11.98 -10.10
C TYR A 184 6.11 13.21 -9.31
N ILE A 185 6.99 13.72 -8.41
CA ILE A 185 6.73 14.79 -7.43
C ILE A 185 5.68 14.45 -6.36
N GLY A 186 4.76 13.54 -6.66
CA GLY A 186 3.72 13.03 -5.78
C GLY A 186 4.21 12.20 -4.58
N HIS A 187 3.29 11.56 -3.88
CA HIS A 187 3.60 10.69 -2.74
C HIS A 187 3.49 9.22 -3.15
N LEU A 188 4.30 8.37 -2.52
CA LEU A 188 4.17 6.91 -2.69
C LEU A 188 2.86 6.40 -2.06
N LEU A 189 2.46 7.02 -0.95
CA LEU A 189 1.19 6.78 -0.25
C LEU A 189 0.66 8.09 0.38
N LYS A 190 -0.58 8.46 0.07
CA LYS A 190 -1.36 9.47 0.79
C LYS A 190 -2.68 8.88 1.30
N SER A 191 -2.98 9.01 2.59
CA SER A 191 -4.24 8.54 3.17
C SER A 191 -4.83 9.49 4.20
N ARG A 192 -6.14 9.70 4.13
CA ARG A 192 -6.95 10.44 5.12
C ARG A 192 -7.89 9.53 5.91
N ALA A 193 -7.71 8.22 5.83
CA ALA A 193 -8.57 7.25 6.53
C ALA A 193 -8.54 7.42 8.05
N LEU A 194 -9.67 7.12 8.72
CA LEU A 194 -9.76 7.13 10.19
C LEU A 194 -8.79 6.14 10.83
N GLN A 195 -8.57 5.00 10.16
CA GLN A 195 -7.61 3.98 10.54
C GLN A 195 -6.71 3.59 9.35
N ASN A 196 -5.41 3.51 9.58
CA ASN A 196 -4.42 3.13 8.57
C ASN A 196 -3.60 1.93 9.06
N GLU A 197 -3.60 0.84 8.31
CA GLU A 197 -2.73 -0.31 8.52
C GLU A 197 -1.75 -0.40 7.35
N ILE A 198 -0.54 0.10 7.55
CA ILE A 198 0.54 0.13 6.56
C ILE A 198 1.56 -0.93 6.97
N LEU A 199 1.46 -2.12 6.39
CA LEU A 199 2.11 -3.32 6.92
C LEU A 199 3.00 -4.00 5.88
N TYR A 200 4.26 -4.26 6.21
CA TYR A 200 5.11 -5.14 5.39
C TYR A 200 5.19 -4.72 3.92
N ASN A 201 5.31 -3.42 3.65
CA ASN A 201 5.47 -2.88 2.30
C ASN A 201 6.92 -2.50 2.02
N ARG A 202 7.23 -2.35 0.73
CA ARG A 202 8.37 -1.55 0.27
C ARG A 202 7.86 -0.23 -0.29
N LEU A 203 8.27 0.86 0.35
CA LEU A 203 8.00 2.24 -0.02
C LEU A 203 9.35 2.92 -0.23
N SER A 204 9.97 2.65 -1.37
CA SER A 204 11.32 3.13 -1.68
C SER A 204 11.26 4.04 -2.88
N GLY A 205 11.92 5.18 -2.81
CA GLY A 205 12.12 5.99 -3.99
C GLY A 205 13.02 5.34 -5.02
N ASP A 206 13.07 5.93 -6.20
CA ASP A 206 14.05 5.54 -7.21
C ASP A 206 15.29 6.43 -7.03
N ALA A 207 16.49 5.92 -7.32
CA ALA A 207 17.73 6.70 -7.16
C ALA A 207 17.75 8.02 -7.96
N SER A 208 16.95 8.09 -9.04
CA SER A 208 16.70 9.30 -9.85
C SER A 208 15.26 9.79 -9.76
N GLY A 209 14.50 9.28 -8.78
CA GLY A 209 13.10 9.60 -8.54
C GLY A 209 12.92 11.02 -8.03
N SER A 210 11.67 11.43 -7.89
CA SER A 210 11.32 12.76 -7.41
C SER A 210 10.12 12.75 -6.47
N GLU A 211 9.76 11.57 -6.00
CA GLU A 211 8.73 11.33 -4.99
C GLU A 211 8.99 12.17 -3.75
N SER A 212 7.92 12.75 -3.24
CA SER A 212 7.93 13.76 -2.21
C SER A 212 7.90 13.14 -0.81
N TYR A 213 6.80 12.46 -0.46
CA TYR A 213 6.71 11.70 0.79
C TYR A 213 6.56 10.22 0.45
N GLU A 214 7.28 9.37 1.18
CA GLU A 214 7.07 7.93 1.12
C GLU A 214 5.76 7.56 1.81
N ILE A 215 5.44 8.21 2.94
CA ILE A 215 4.16 8.05 3.65
C ILE A 215 3.60 9.42 4.06
N ASN A 216 2.41 9.76 3.59
CA ASN A 216 1.70 10.98 3.99
C ASN A 216 0.33 10.64 4.59
N LEU A 217 0.18 10.89 5.90
CA LEU A 217 -1.06 10.73 6.67
C LEU A 217 -1.54 12.09 7.18
N PRO A 218 -1.94 13.00 6.28
CA PRO A 218 -2.07 14.42 6.58
C PRO A 218 -3.16 14.75 7.61
N ASN A 219 -4.16 13.88 7.81
CA ASN A 219 -5.23 14.06 8.80
C ASN A 219 -5.02 13.28 10.10
N GLY A 220 -3.94 12.50 10.19
CA GLY A 220 -3.75 11.52 11.26
C GLY A 220 -4.72 10.34 11.13
N GLY A 221 -5.32 9.92 12.25
CA GLY A 221 -6.10 8.68 12.34
C GLY A 221 -5.29 7.59 13.04
N LEU A 222 -5.97 6.60 13.63
CA LEU A 222 -5.32 5.46 14.28
C LEU A 222 -4.45 4.72 13.28
N SER A 223 -3.12 4.84 13.41
CA SER A 223 -2.21 4.41 12.36
C SER A 223 -1.16 3.43 12.87
N TYR A 224 -1.01 2.33 12.12
CA TYR A 224 -0.06 1.25 12.36
C TYR A 224 0.87 1.18 11.16
N VAL A 225 2.14 1.55 11.36
CA VAL A 225 3.20 1.45 10.36
C VAL A 225 4.15 0.39 10.87
N ILE A 226 4.00 -0.85 10.36
CA ILE A 226 4.66 -2.02 10.93
C ILE A 226 5.40 -2.82 9.85
N GLY A 227 6.67 -3.14 10.09
CA GLY A 227 7.40 -4.08 9.24
C GLY A 227 7.73 -3.56 7.85
N ASN A 228 7.65 -2.26 7.59
CA ASN A 228 7.88 -1.69 6.27
C ASN A 228 9.35 -1.38 6.04
N LEU A 229 9.76 -1.51 4.78
CA LEU A 229 10.96 -0.87 4.27
C LEU A 229 10.58 0.48 3.65
N VAL A 230 11.13 1.56 4.18
CA VAL A 230 10.88 2.93 3.73
C VAL A 230 12.20 3.60 3.37
N GLU A 231 12.35 4.06 2.14
CA GLU A 231 13.59 4.68 1.68
C GLU A 231 13.29 5.96 0.90
N GLN A 232 14.00 7.02 1.27
CA GLN A 232 13.92 8.33 0.65
C GLN A 232 15.21 8.61 -0.09
N PRO A 233 15.16 8.84 -1.41
CA PRO A 233 16.35 9.13 -2.20
C PRO A 233 16.84 10.55 -1.98
N ILE A 234 18.11 10.78 -2.35
CA ILE A 234 18.76 12.09 -2.26
C ILE A 234 18.01 13.19 -3.03
N THR A 235 17.23 12.82 -4.04
CA THR A 235 16.51 13.71 -4.97
C THR A 235 15.12 14.12 -4.52
N SER A 236 14.55 13.50 -3.47
CA SER A 236 13.20 13.84 -3.01
C SER A 236 13.07 15.34 -2.71
N PRO A 237 12.01 16.03 -3.14
CA PRO A 237 11.84 17.45 -2.87
C PRO A 237 11.53 17.74 -1.40
N ASN A 238 10.78 16.86 -0.74
CA ASN A 238 10.52 16.96 0.70
C ASN A 238 11.66 16.34 1.50
N SER A 239 11.81 16.78 2.75
CA SER A 239 12.88 16.29 3.64
C SER A 239 12.32 15.50 4.82
N ALA A 240 11.05 15.12 4.74
CA ALA A 240 10.46 14.18 5.68
C ALA A 240 10.05 12.90 4.96
N MET A 241 10.03 11.78 5.69
CA MET A 241 9.70 10.47 5.11
C MET A 241 8.27 10.04 5.44
N LEU A 242 7.93 10.05 6.73
CA LEU A 242 6.58 9.87 7.22
C LEU A 242 6.06 11.20 7.75
N ASP A 243 5.06 11.75 7.07
CA ASP A 243 4.33 12.93 7.53
C ASP A 243 2.99 12.55 8.18
N TYR A 244 2.72 13.13 9.35
CA TYR A 244 1.54 12.83 10.15
C TYR A 244 0.87 14.10 10.65
N ARG A 245 -0.41 14.22 10.29
CA ARG A 245 -1.34 15.24 10.80
C ARG A 245 -1.00 16.69 10.43
N SER A 246 -0.26 16.89 9.33
CA SER A 246 0.23 18.20 8.88
C SER A 246 -0.84 19.10 8.25
N GLU A 247 -1.96 18.54 7.78
CA GLU A 247 -3.06 19.32 7.19
C GLU A 247 -4.19 19.50 8.21
N THR A 248 -4.59 20.75 8.46
CA THR A 248 -5.49 21.11 9.56
C THR A 248 -6.98 20.98 9.23
N ASP A 249 -7.34 20.81 7.96
CA ASP A 249 -8.72 20.63 7.54
C ASP A 249 -9.11 19.15 7.57
N GLY A 250 -10.25 18.81 8.19
CA GLY A 250 -10.73 17.43 8.28
C GLY A 250 -9.94 16.50 9.21
N MET A 251 -9.25 17.02 10.24
CA MET A 251 -8.42 16.19 11.15
C MET A 251 -9.23 15.06 11.80
N ASN A 252 -8.64 13.86 11.84
CA ASN A 252 -9.23 12.72 12.52
C ASN A 252 -9.15 12.91 14.04
N ALA A 253 -10.17 12.37 14.73
CA ALA A 253 -10.28 12.47 16.19
C ALA A 253 -9.22 11.63 16.91
N ASP A 254 -8.96 10.41 16.42
CA ASP A 254 -7.83 9.59 16.87
C ASP A 254 -6.54 10.07 16.18
N ASP A 255 -5.48 10.20 16.96
CA ASP A 255 -4.17 10.68 16.53
C ASP A 255 -3.02 9.80 17.01
N ARG A 256 -3.33 8.56 17.39
CA ARG A 256 -2.34 7.56 17.80
C ARG A 256 -1.61 7.01 16.57
N LEU A 257 -0.29 7.04 16.65
CA LEU A 257 0.61 6.49 15.64
C LEU A 257 1.58 5.51 16.29
N PHE A 258 1.60 4.28 15.76
CA PHE A 258 2.53 3.22 16.12
C PHE A 258 3.46 2.94 14.94
N VAL A 259 4.76 3.12 15.14
CA VAL A 259 5.82 2.90 14.15
C VAL A 259 6.72 1.78 14.68
N VAL A 260 6.54 0.56 14.18
CA VAL A 260 7.14 -0.63 14.79
C VAL A 260 7.89 -1.49 13.77
N ASN A 261 9.13 -1.87 14.09
CA ASN A 261 9.91 -2.79 13.25
C ASN A 261 10.01 -2.35 11.78
N ASN A 262 10.14 -1.05 11.51
CA ASN A 262 10.40 -0.57 10.15
C ASN A 262 11.90 -0.32 9.95
N THR A 263 12.35 -0.40 8.71
CA THR A 263 13.66 0.09 8.30
C THR A 263 13.47 1.36 7.48
N PHE A 264 13.88 2.50 8.05
CA PHE A 264 13.91 3.79 7.37
C PHE A 264 15.33 4.11 6.91
N VAL A 265 15.49 4.42 5.62
CA VAL A 265 16.75 4.82 5.00
C VAL A 265 16.60 6.20 4.37
N ASN A 266 17.39 7.16 4.83
CA ASN A 266 17.38 8.53 4.34
C ASN A 266 18.66 8.84 3.56
N ASP A 267 18.62 8.72 2.24
CA ASP A 267 19.78 8.99 1.39
C ASP A 267 20.08 10.49 1.23
N LYS A 268 19.18 11.38 1.69
CA LYS A 268 19.45 12.83 1.71
C LYS A 268 20.52 13.25 2.71
N GLY A 269 20.85 12.42 3.70
CA GLY A 269 21.84 12.75 4.72
C GLY A 269 21.34 13.67 5.85
N ALA A 270 20.15 14.26 5.70
CA ALA A 270 19.51 15.19 6.64
C ALA A 270 18.00 15.20 6.40
N GLY A 271 17.23 15.72 7.35
CA GLY A 271 15.76 15.73 7.28
C GLY A 271 15.11 15.23 8.55
N ILE A 272 13.88 14.73 8.43
CA ILE A 272 13.04 14.27 9.55
C ILE A 272 12.42 12.92 9.18
N PHE A 273 12.74 11.85 9.90
CA PHE A 273 12.15 10.54 9.63
C PHE A 273 10.64 10.55 9.89
N LEU A 274 10.24 11.03 11.08
CA LEU A 274 8.85 11.14 11.52
C LEU A 274 8.49 12.62 11.71
N GLN A 275 7.90 13.23 10.67
CA GLN A 275 7.37 14.59 10.73
C GLN A 275 5.95 14.53 11.31
N ILE A 276 5.85 14.88 12.58
CA ILE A 276 4.62 14.84 13.37
C ILE A 276 4.20 16.28 13.68
N ALA A 277 2.97 16.64 13.31
CA ALA A 277 2.43 17.96 13.60
C ALA A 277 2.32 18.21 15.11
N ALA A 278 2.60 19.44 15.54
CA ALA A 278 2.55 19.85 16.96
C ALA A 278 1.15 19.73 17.60
N SER A 279 0.09 19.64 16.78
CA SER A 279 -1.29 19.40 17.20
C SER A 279 -1.58 17.94 17.59
N THR A 280 -0.66 17.01 17.33
CA THR A 280 -0.78 15.60 17.75
C THR A 280 -0.64 15.49 19.26
N ALA A 281 -1.73 15.16 19.93
CA ALA A 281 -1.84 15.12 21.39
C ALA A 281 -1.32 13.80 21.96
N SER A 282 -1.58 12.69 21.28
CA SER A 282 -1.02 11.39 21.64
C SER A 282 0.49 11.37 21.41
N ALA A 283 1.23 10.73 22.32
CA ALA A 283 2.63 10.41 22.09
C ALA A 283 2.75 9.35 20.99
N VAL A 284 3.57 9.62 19.97
CA VAL A 284 3.93 8.60 18.98
C VAL A 284 4.74 7.50 19.66
N ILE A 285 4.43 6.24 19.35
CA ILE A 285 5.20 5.08 19.81
C ILE A 285 6.07 4.61 18.66
N ALA A 286 7.39 4.74 18.79
CA ALA A 286 8.33 4.21 17.81
C ALA A 286 9.27 3.19 18.48
N THR A 287 9.09 1.91 18.13
CA THR A 287 9.80 0.78 18.75
C THR A 287 10.43 -0.14 17.72
N ASN A 288 11.64 -0.64 17.98
CA ASN A 288 12.35 -1.59 17.11
C ASN A 288 12.59 -1.10 15.67
N ASN A 289 12.66 0.20 15.40
CA ASN A 289 12.93 0.70 14.04
C ASN A 289 14.44 0.91 13.82
N ILE A 290 14.87 0.74 12.58
CA ILE A 290 16.16 1.24 12.11
C ILE A 290 15.94 2.61 11.46
N PHE A 291 16.67 3.63 11.92
CA PHE A 291 16.75 4.95 11.28
C PHE A 291 18.18 5.19 10.78
N TYR A 292 18.39 4.99 9.48
CA TYR A 292 19.69 5.10 8.83
C TYR A 292 19.74 6.28 7.85
N GLY A 293 20.93 6.86 7.64
CA GLY A 293 21.12 7.98 6.70
C GLY A 293 21.10 9.38 7.32
N GLY A 294 20.94 9.50 8.64
CA GLY A 294 21.03 10.79 9.35
C GLY A 294 19.77 11.66 9.26
N GLY A 295 19.61 12.58 10.20
CA GLY A 295 18.42 13.42 10.36
C GLY A 295 17.81 13.33 11.76
N THR A 296 16.73 14.07 11.96
CA THR A 296 15.95 14.07 13.20
C THR A 296 14.97 12.89 13.18
N ILE A 297 15.01 12.02 14.19
CA ILE A 297 14.11 10.85 14.24
C ILE A 297 12.64 11.28 14.29
N SER A 298 12.29 12.25 15.14
CA SER A 298 10.92 12.75 15.23
C SER A 298 10.87 14.24 15.53
N SER A 299 9.96 14.97 14.90
CA SER A 299 9.69 16.38 15.20
C SER A 299 8.81 16.58 16.45
N GLN A 300 8.16 15.53 16.96
CA GLN A 300 7.38 15.60 18.21
C GLN A 300 8.27 15.21 19.41
N PRO A 301 8.60 16.13 20.33
CA PRO A 301 9.45 15.84 21.49
C PRO A 301 8.90 14.76 22.43
N GLY A 302 7.58 14.56 22.42
CA GLY A 302 6.89 13.54 23.22
C GLY A 302 6.91 12.12 22.62
N THR A 303 7.57 11.91 21.48
CA THR A 303 7.70 10.57 20.88
C THR A 303 8.41 9.62 21.84
N LEU A 304 7.79 8.49 22.14
CA LEU A 304 8.39 7.43 22.95
C LEU A 304 9.24 6.53 22.05
N LEU A 305 10.55 6.73 22.11
CA LEU A 305 11.55 5.94 21.39
C LEU A 305 12.01 4.77 22.27
N SER A 306 11.87 3.54 21.79
CA SER A 306 12.30 2.32 22.51
C SER A 306 13.01 1.36 21.56
N HIS A 307 14.20 0.86 21.92
CA HIS A 307 14.92 -0.16 21.15
C HIS A 307 15.04 0.16 19.63
N ASN A 308 15.19 1.44 19.27
CA ASN A 308 15.44 1.82 17.88
C ASN A 308 16.96 1.86 17.65
N TYR A 309 17.39 1.45 16.46
CA TYR A 309 18.78 1.57 16.03
C TYR A 309 18.95 2.86 15.22
N SER A 310 19.91 3.71 15.60
CA SER A 310 20.29 4.91 14.84
C SER A 310 21.73 5.33 15.14
N GLY A 311 22.29 6.22 14.31
CA GLY A 311 23.60 6.84 14.56
C GLY A 311 24.84 5.96 14.29
N GLY A 312 24.66 4.76 13.74
CA GLY A 312 25.73 3.83 13.35
C GLY A 312 25.45 3.12 12.03
N ASN A 313 26.34 2.22 11.62
CA ASN A 313 26.14 1.34 10.47
C ASN A 313 25.35 0.09 10.90
N PRO A 314 24.11 -0.12 10.42
CA PRO A 314 23.31 -1.31 10.73
C PRO A 314 23.88 -2.60 10.13
N MET A 315 24.89 -2.51 9.26
CA MET A 315 25.46 -3.63 8.49
C MET A 315 24.43 -4.28 7.56
N PHE A 316 23.87 -3.49 6.64
CA PHE A 316 22.97 -4.01 5.62
C PHE A 316 23.69 -4.87 4.58
N VAL A 317 23.00 -5.87 4.02
CA VAL A 317 23.55 -6.79 2.99
C VAL A 317 24.04 -6.02 1.76
N ASP A 318 23.17 -5.22 1.14
CA ASP A 318 23.53 -4.45 -0.06
C ASP A 318 22.64 -3.21 -0.22
N ILE A 319 23.13 -2.07 0.25
CA ILE A 319 22.44 -0.77 0.14
C ILE A 319 22.20 -0.40 -1.33
N GLY A 320 23.15 -0.69 -2.23
CA GLY A 320 23.06 -0.30 -3.63
C GLY A 320 21.93 -1.00 -4.39
N ASN A 321 21.51 -2.17 -3.91
CA ASN A 321 20.37 -2.92 -4.44
C ASN A 321 19.13 -2.85 -3.53
N VAL A 322 19.12 -1.95 -2.54
CA VAL A 322 18.01 -1.76 -1.60
C VAL A 322 17.72 -3.03 -0.78
N ASP A 323 18.77 -3.84 -0.55
CA ASP A 323 18.73 -5.03 0.31
C ASP A 323 19.17 -4.66 1.73
N TYR A 324 18.20 -4.23 2.51
CA TYR A 324 18.40 -3.79 3.89
C TYR A 324 18.17 -4.90 4.92
N ARG A 325 18.32 -6.17 4.51
CA ARG A 325 18.50 -7.26 5.48
C ARG A 325 19.82 -7.07 6.22
N LEU A 326 19.91 -7.59 7.44
CA LEU A 326 21.10 -7.44 8.28
C LEU A 326 22.17 -8.49 7.92
N GLN A 327 23.44 -8.12 8.04
CA GLN A 327 24.57 -9.05 8.02
C GLN A 327 24.88 -9.57 9.42
N SER A 328 25.50 -10.76 9.49
CA SER A 328 26.02 -11.32 10.75
C SER A 328 26.93 -10.34 11.48
N GLY A 329 26.64 -10.11 12.76
CA GLY A 329 27.39 -9.18 13.63
C GLY A 329 26.77 -7.79 13.77
N SER A 330 25.63 -7.53 13.10
CA SER A 330 24.88 -6.30 13.30
C SER A 330 24.42 -6.18 14.75
N ALA A 331 24.54 -4.97 15.31
CA ALA A 331 24.02 -4.65 16.64
C ALA A 331 22.49 -4.47 16.67
N ALA A 332 21.81 -4.60 15.52
CA ALA A 332 20.35 -4.64 15.44
C ALA A 332 19.78 -6.06 15.63
N ILE A 333 20.63 -7.10 15.55
CA ILE A 333 20.24 -8.50 15.79
C ILE A 333 20.02 -8.73 17.29
N ASP A 334 18.93 -9.41 17.65
CA ASP A 334 18.52 -9.77 19.02
C ASP A 334 18.36 -8.57 19.97
N ALA A 335 18.29 -7.35 19.42
CA ALA A 335 18.33 -6.10 20.18
C ALA A 335 16.95 -5.44 20.35
N GLY A 336 15.92 -6.03 19.77
CA GLY A 336 14.53 -5.58 19.87
C GLY A 336 13.84 -6.08 21.13
N ILE A 337 12.61 -5.60 21.32
CA ILE A 337 11.72 -5.99 22.42
C ILE A 337 10.34 -6.34 21.89
N ASP A 338 9.54 -7.09 22.65
CA ASP A 338 8.11 -7.26 22.33
C ASP A 338 7.44 -5.86 22.30
N PRO A 339 6.95 -5.39 21.14
CA PRO A 339 6.30 -4.08 21.03
C PRO A 339 4.90 -4.08 21.67
N GLY A 340 4.40 -5.26 22.08
CA GLY A 340 3.13 -5.45 22.74
C GLY A 340 1.94 -5.31 21.80
N SER A 341 0.84 -4.80 22.35
CA SER A 341 -0.42 -4.57 21.63
C SER A 341 -0.92 -3.17 21.93
N SER A 342 -1.65 -2.60 20.99
CA SER A 342 -2.47 -1.41 21.25
C SER A 342 -3.96 -1.75 21.08
N ALA A 343 -4.82 -0.75 21.27
CA ALA A 343 -6.27 -0.89 21.51
C ALA A 343 -7.06 -1.81 20.57
N GLU A 344 -6.52 -2.16 19.39
CA GLU A 344 -7.22 -2.99 18.39
C GLU A 344 -6.37 -4.10 17.76
N ARG A 345 -5.05 -4.17 17.99
CA ARG A 345 -4.20 -5.21 17.40
C ARG A 345 -2.87 -5.43 18.13
N SER A 346 -2.28 -6.60 17.86
CA SER A 346 -0.86 -6.84 18.12
C SER A 346 0.00 -5.90 17.27
N LEU A 347 1.06 -5.35 17.88
CA LEU A 347 2.10 -4.59 17.20
C LEU A 347 3.26 -5.47 16.73
N LEU A 348 3.30 -6.73 17.16
CA LEU A 348 4.35 -7.67 16.81
C LEU A 348 4.28 -8.03 15.31
N PRO A 349 5.34 -7.78 14.52
CA PRO A 349 5.38 -8.21 13.13
C PRO A 349 5.42 -9.74 13.05
N THR A 350 4.58 -10.31 12.21
CA THR A 350 4.53 -11.77 11.93
C THR A 350 4.96 -12.12 10.52
N GLN A 351 5.22 -11.11 9.70
CA GLN A 351 5.56 -11.23 8.29
C GLN A 351 6.67 -10.27 7.91
N GLU A 352 7.26 -10.52 6.75
CA GLU A 352 8.26 -9.67 6.10
C GLU A 352 7.91 -9.53 4.64
N TYR A 353 8.25 -8.38 4.07
CA TYR A 353 8.09 -8.12 2.66
C TYR A 353 9.10 -8.94 1.83
N VAL A 354 8.69 -9.43 0.66
CA VAL A 354 9.57 -10.08 -0.31
C VAL A 354 9.36 -9.43 -1.66
N GLN A 355 10.42 -8.91 -2.27
CA GLN A 355 10.35 -8.31 -3.60
C GLN A 355 9.82 -9.31 -4.64
N PRO A 356 8.93 -8.93 -5.58
CA PRO A 356 8.45 -7.57 -5.83
C PRO A 356 7.13 -7.18 -5.16
N THR A 357 6.29 -8.11 -4.73
CA THR A 357 5.01 -7.79 -4.06
C THR A 357 4.53 -8.98 -3.23
N ALA A 358 5.48 -9.73 -2.68
CA ALA A 358 5.24 -10.96 -1.93
C ALA A 358 5.51 -10.75 -0.45
N THR A 359 5.27 -11.79 0.33
CA THR A 359 5.54 -11.82 1.76
C THR A 359 5.92 -13.23 2.19
N GLN A 360 6.63 -13.30 3.31
CA GLN A 360 6.94 -14.53 4.01
C GLN A 360 6.69 -14.36 5.50
N LEU A 361 6.54 -15.48 6.22
CA LEU A 361 6.52 -15.45 7.68
C LEU A 361 7.83 -14.85 8.19
N ARG A 362 7.72 -13.93 9.15
CA ARG A 362 8.87 -13.44 9.89
C ARG A 362 9.47 -14.61 10.67
N PRO A 363 10.73 -14.99 10.42
CA PRO A 363 11.39 -16.05 11.16
C PRO A 363 11.38 -15.75 12.67
N SER A 364 11.30 -16.79 13.49
CA SER A 364 11.48 -16.69 14.94
C SER A 364 12.65 -17.58 15.30
N ASN A 365 13.81 -16.97 15.52
CA ASN A 365 15.06 -17.69 15.75
C ASN A 365 15.75 -17.33 17.08
N ALA A 366 15.42 -16.19 17.70
CA ALA A 366 15.87 -15.79 19.04
C ALA A 366 15.05 -14.60 19.61
N ALA A 367 15.73 -13.58 20.16
CA ALA A 367 15.08 -12.33 20.56
C ALA A 367 14.75 -11.51 19.30
N PHE A 368 13.82 -10.56 19.40
CA PHE A 368 13.39 -9.82 18.23
C PHE A 368 14.53 -8.99 17.64
N ASP A 369 14.66 -8.99 16.32
CA ASP A 369 15.53 -8.04 15.66
C ASP A 369 14.88 -6.66 15.54
N ILE A 370 15.72 -5.62 15.52
CA ILE A 370 15.32 -4.27 15.17
C ILE A 370 15.25 -4.18 13.63
N GLY A 371 14.19 -3.59 13.10
CA GLY A 371 14.00 -3.34 11.67
C GLY A 371 12.98 -4.25 10.99
N ALA A 372 12.83 -4.05 9.68
CA ALA A 372 11.82 -4.70 8.83
C ALA A 372 12.05 -6.20 8.63
N TYR A 373 13.27 -6.69 8.81
CA TYR A 373 13.66 -8.08 8.60
C TYR A 373 14.27 -8.67 9.87
N GLU A 374 13.98 -9.93 10.13
CA GLU A 374 14.69 -10.79 11.03
C GLU A 374 15.91 -11.35 10.28
N PHE A 375 17.07 -11.24 10.90
CA PHE A 375 18.29 -11.88 10.46
C PHE A 375 18.13 -13.38 10.60
N VAL A 376 18.30 -14.10 9.49
CA VAL A 376 18.46 -15.56 9.53
C VAL A 376 19.92 -15.84 9.18
N PRO A 377 20.70 -16.51 10.06
CA PRO A 377 22.05 -16.91 9.70
C PRO A 377 21.99 -17.86 8.51
N ASP A 378 22.88 -17.67 7.53
CA ASP A 378 23.04 -18.60 6.44
C ASP A 378 23.26 -20.02 7.00
N LEU A 379 22.44 -20.98 6.56
CA LEU A 379 22.66 -22.39 6.86
C LEU A 379 23.94 -22.83 6.14
N ILE A 380 25.07 -22.81 6.84
CA ILE A 380 26.28 -23.43 6.33
C ILE A 380 26.09 -24.94 6.44
N PHE A 381 25.89 -25.59 5.29
CA PHE A 381 25.98 -27.05 5.20
C PHE A 381 27.45 -27.46 5.32
N CYS A 382 27.91 -27.73 6.54
CA CYS A 382 29.16 -28.43 6.79
C CYS A 382 28.89 -29.94 6.72
N ASP A 383 29.51 -30.65 5.77
CA ASP A 383 29.49 -32.12 5.67
C ASP A 383 28.11 -32.81 5.60
N GLY A 384 27.10 -32.13 5.03
CA GLY A 384 25.78 -32.73 4.80
C GLY A 384 24.86 -32.80 6.03
N PHE A 385 25.19 -32.07 7.10
CA PHE A 385 24.29 -31.82 8.23
C PHE A 385 24.22 -30.32 8.56
N GLU A 386 23.05 -29.87 9.03
CA GLU A 386 22.82 -28.48 9.44
C GLU A 386 23.67 -28.15 10.69
N ALA A 387 24.54 -27.14 10.61
CA ALA A 387 25.32 -26.67 11.75
C ALA A 387 25.19 -25.15 11.93
N ILE A 388 24.85 -24.72 13.16
CA ILE A 388 24.57 -23.32 13.53
C ILE A 388 25.85 -22.52 13.86
N LYS A 389 27.05 -23.12 13.79
CA LYS A 389 28.32 -22.42 14.09
C LYS A 389 29.44 -22.78 13.12
N THR A 390 30.20 -21.74 12.76
CA THR A 390 31.36 -21.68 11.85
C THR A 390 32.13 -22.99 11.69
N CYS A 391 32.21 -23.47 10.45
CA CYS A 391 33.21 -24.44 9.99
C CYS A 391 34.62 -23.87 10.27
N HIS A 392 35.48 -24.65 10.93
CA HIS A 392 36.88 -24.29 11.20
C HIS A 392 37.81 -24.60 10.03
#